data_AF-A0A0S8CTZ7-F1
#
_entry.id   AF-A0A0S8CTZ7-F1
#
_cell.length_a   1.000
_cell.length_b   1.000
_cell.length_c   1.000
_cell.angle_alpha   90.00
_cell.angle_beta   90.00
_cell.angle_gamma   90.00
#
_symmetry.space_group_name_H-M   'P 1'
#
loop_
_entity.id
_entity.type
_entity.pdbx_description
1 polymer ?
#
loop_
_entity_poly.entity_id
_entity_poly.type
_entity_poly.pdbx_seq_one_letter_code
_entity_poly.pdbx_strand_id
1 'polypeptide(L)'
;MKVKNHDAFSWMNRLSILLAAFLAFFLIAGCAGGNYGKIDGDRDLDNMFHNYEVLPDHRYYTSGGYDAPNAILAIHRDYELDNTDNLWVPIPNVDSGQMRQWIDTIAPDQNYRYSGAYFAAYILDPNGKRVGAWFAIENTTTVKFLEGNKVRVYTPQLNQNFYLNRGLGIKGM
;
A
#
# COMPACT_ATOMS: atom_id res chain seq x y z
N MET A 1 -69.30 -7.53 24.69
CA MET A 1 -68.18 -7.84 23.77
C MET A 1 -67.45 -6.52 23.50
N LYS A 2 -66.42 -6.17 24.30
CA LYS A 2 -65.70 -4.89 24.16
C LYS A 2 -64.31 -5.15 23.59
N VAL A 3 -64.02 -4.38 22.57
CA VAL A 3 -62.97 -4.53 21.57
C VAL A 3 -61.57 -4.39 22.18
N LYS A 4 -60.71 -5.37 21.88
CA LYS A 4 -59.32 -5.54 22.34
C LYS A 4 -58.31 -4.73 21.49
N ASN A 5 -58.69 -3.53 21.02
CA ASN A 5 -57.95 -2.84 19.95
C ASN A 5 -56.87 -1.86 20.44
N HIS A 6 -56.90 -1.42 21.70
CA HIS A 6 -55.88 -0.48 22.21
C HIS A 6 -54.51 -1.14 22.41
N ASP A 7 -54.47 -2.41 22.79
CA ASP A 7 -53.22 -3.13 23.08
C ASP A 7 -52.45 -3.49 21.80
N ALA A 8 -53.17 -3.89 20.75
CA ALA A 8 -52.60 -4.25 19.45
C ALA A 8 -51.90 -3.06 18.76
N PHE A 9 -52.47 -1.86 18.87
CA PHE A 9 -51.89 -0.63 18.31
C PHE A 9 -50.56 -0.28 18.96
N SER A 10 -50.44 -0.46 20.28
CA SER A 10 -49.20 -0.21 21.02
C SER A 10 -48.11 -1.26 20.74
N TRP A 11 -48.51 -2.52 20.50
CA TRP A 11 -47.61 -3.63 20.19
C TRP A 11 -47.04 -3.52 18.78
N MET A 12 -47.87 -3.17 17.80
CA MET A 12 -47.43 -2.89 16.42
C MET A 12 -46.47 -1.70 16.36
N ASN A 13 -46.69 -0.64 17.14
CA ASN A 13 -45.76 0.49 17.20
C ASN A 13 -44.40 0.10 17.78
N ARG A 14 -44.36 -0.74 18.83
CA ARG A 14 -43.10 -1.22 19.42
C ARG A 14 -42.33 -2.12 18.45
N LEU A 15 -43.03 -2.99 17.72
CA LEU A 15 -42.45 -3.83 16.67
C LEU A 15 -41.87 -3.01 15.52
N SER A 16 -42.59 -1.97 15.08
CA SER A 16 -42.11 -1.06 14.03
C SER A 16 -40.86 -0.28 14.46
N ILE A 17 -40.80 0.19 15.71
CA ILE A 17 -39.63 0.89 16.25
C ILE A 17 -38.42 -0.06 16.33
N LEU A 18 -38.61 -1.28 16.81
CA LEU A 18 -37.54 -2.29 16.88
C LEU A 18 -37.02 -2.68 15.49
N LEU A 19 -37.92 -2.84 14.52
CA LEU A 19 -37.56 -3.16 13.14
C LEU A 19 -36.79 -2.01 12.48
N ALA A 20 -37.21 -0.76 12.69
CA ALA A 20 -36.52 0.42 12.19
C ALA A 20 -35.13 0.58 12.83
N ALA A 21 -35.00 0.31 14.14
CA ALA A 21 -33.71 0.33 14.83
C ALA A 21 -32.77 -0.78 14.32
N PHE A 22 -33.29 -1.97 14.04
CA PHE A 22 -32.53 -3.07 13.45
C PHE A 22 -32.05 -2.75 12.04
N LEU A 23 -32.92 -2.22 11.18
CA LEU A 23 -32.55 -1.74 9.83
C LEU A 23 -31.51 -0.63 9.87
N ALA A 24 -31.65 0.33 10.79
CA ALA A 24 -30.67 1.39 10.99
C ALA A 24 -29.30 0.83 11.43
N PHE A 25 -29.27 -0.22 12.25
CA PHE A 25 -28.03 -0.87 12.67
C PHE A 25 -27.29 -1.54 11.49
N PHE A 26 -28.01 -2.17 10.56
CA PHE A 26 -27.42 -2.76 9.35
C PHE A 26 -26.90 -1.72 8.36
N LEU A 27 -27.50 -0.52 8.31
CA LEU A 27 -27.03 0.55 7.43
C LEU A 27 -25.67 1.13 7.87
N ILE A 28 -25.33 1.07 9.16
CA ILE A 28 -24.06 1.59 9.69
C ILE A 28 -22.93 0.54 9.55
N ALA A 29 -23.26 -0.75 9.43
CA ALA A 29 -22.29 -1.83 9.24
C ALA A 29 -21.57 -1.81 7.88
N GLY A 30 -22.05 -1.00 6.92
CA GLY A 30 -21.47 -0.89 5.57
C GLY A 30 -20.26 0.03 5.44
N CYS A 31 -19.90 0.82 6.46
CA CYS A 31 -18.84 1.82 6.33
C CYS A 31 -17.39 1.31 6.48
N ALA A 32 -17.17 0.02 6.77
CA ALA A 32 -15.83 -0.55 6.99
C ALA A 32 -15.29 -1.41 5.82
N GLY A 33 -15.94 -1.40 4.66
CA GLY A 33 -15.80 -2.42 3.62
C GLY A 33 -14.54 -2.41 2.74
N GLY A 34 -13.47 -1.72 3.13
CA GLY A 34 -12.23 -1.65 2.35
C GLY A 34 -11.03 -2.20 3.12
N ASN A 35 -10.48 -3.34 2.71
CA ASN A 35 -9.23 -3.89 3.26
C ASN A 35 -8.02 -3.23 2.57
N TYR A 36 -7.89 -1.92 2.72
CA TYR A 36 -6.83 -1.11 2.11
C TYR A 36 -5.80 -0.69 3.15
N GLY A 37 -4.54 -0.78 2.75
CA GLY A 37 -3.44 -0.16 3.48
C GLY A 37 -3.25 1.28 3.09
N LYS A 38 -2.23 1.88 3.69
CA LYS A 38 -1.69 3.16 3.25
C LYS A 38 -0.17 3.09 3.25
N ILE A 39 0.44 4.02 2.54
CA ILE A 39 1.86 4.31 2.73
C ILE A 39 1.99 5.54 3.62
N ASP A 40 3.00 5.55 4.48
CA ASP A 40 3.28 6.62 5.42
C ASP A 40 4.77 6.98 5.35
N GLY A 41 5.05 8.20 4.91
CA GLY A 41 6.43 8.68 4.72
C GLY A 41 7.16 8.75 6.05
N ASP A 42 8.40 8.25 6.09
CA ASP A 42 9.15 8.12 7.35
C ASP A 42 10.62 8.48 7.15
N ARG A 43 11.09 9.46 7.93
CA ARG A 43 12.44 10.01 7.81
C ARG A 43 13.52 9.01 8.24
N ASP A 44 13.23 8.14 9.20
CA ASP A 44 14.19 7.15 9.66
C ASP A 44 14.36 6.06 8.61
N LEU A 45 13.26 5.66 7.96
CA LEU A 45 13.31 4.76 6.81
C LEU A 45 14.11 5.38 5.64
N ASP A 46 13.90 6.67 5.35
CA ASP A 46 14.74 7.40 4.38
C ASP A 46 16.22 7.43 4.77
N ASN A 47 16.54 7.48 6.06
CA ASN A 47 17.92 7.39 6.55
C ASN A 47 18.51 6.00 6.32
N MET A 48 17.74 4.96 6.58
CA MET A 48 18.15 3.57 6.32
C MET A 48 18.48 3.34 4.85
N PHE A 49 17.59 3.75 3.92
CA PHE A 49 17.84 3.59 2.48
C PHE A 49 19.08 4.36 1.99
N HIS A 50 19.27 5.59 2.48
CA HIS A 50 20.45 6.38 2.15
C HIS A 50 21.76 5.80 2.69
N ASN A 51 21.70 5.13 3.84
CA ASN A 51 22.82 4.36 4.40
C ASN A 51 22.97 2.97 3.75
N TYR A 52 22.15 2.68 2.73
CA TYR A 52 22.13 1.40 2.01
C TYR A 52 21.83 0.21 2.92
N GLU A 53 20.99 0.43 3.92
CA GLU A 53 20.56 -0.60 4.86
C GLU A 53 19.46 -1.48 4.26
N VAL A 54 19.42 -2.74 4.70
CA VAL A 54 18.45 -3.74 4.29
C VAL A 54 17.60 -4.14 5.49
N LEU A 55 16.30 -4.24 5.29
CA LEU A 55 15.35 -4.70 6.30
C LEU A 55 15.44 -6.24 6.42
N PRO A 56 15.88 -6.79 7.56
CA PRO A 56 16.26 -8.21 7.68
C PRO A 56 15.08 -9.19 7.46
N ASP A 57 13.89 -8.80 7.91
CA ASP A 57 12.69 -9.65 7.87
C ASP A 57 11.80 -9.41 6.64
N HIS A 58 12.39 -8.96 5.53
CA HIS A 58 11.65 -8.59 4.32
C HIS A 58 12.08 -9.39 3.09
N ARG A 59 11.11 -9.65 2.22
CA ARG A 59 11.31 -10.06 0.83
C ARG A 59 11.33 -8.81 -0.03
N TYR A 60 12.31 -8.74 -0.93
CA TYR A 60 12.52 -7.60 -1.80
C TYR A 60 12.02 -7.88 -3.21
N TYR A 61 11.49 -6.84 -3.82
CA TYR A 61 11.01 -6.82 -5.18
C TYR A 61 11.35 -5.50 -5.84
N THR A 62 11.49 -5.51 -7.16
CA THR A 62 11.66 -4.29 -7.96
C THR A 62 10.62 -4.23 -9.07
N SER A 63 10.38 -3.02 -9.55
CA SER A 63 9.66 -2.79 -10.80
C SER A 63 10.58 -2.13 -11.82
N GLY A 64 10.34 -2.34 -13.11
CA GLY A 64 11.27 -1.89 -14.16
C GLY A 64 12.47 -2.82 -14.29
N GLY A 65 13.66 -2.24 -14.51
CA GLY A 65 14.91 -3.01 -14.70
C GLY A 65 15.54 -3.46 -13.38
N TYR A 66 16.36 -4.52 -13.44
CA TYR A 66 17.10 -5.03 -12.28
C TYR A 66 18.11 -4.00 -11.76
N ASP A 67 18.98 -3.46 -12.62
CA ASP A 67 20.04 -2.52 -12.21
C ASP A 67 19.52 -1.11 -11.94
N ALA A 68 18.47 -0.70 -12.67
CA ALA A 68 17.88 0.64 -12.61
C ALA A 68 16.36 0.55 -12.36
N PRO A 69 15.93 0.11 -11.17
CA PRO A 69 14.53 -0.06 -10.89
C PRO A 69 13.77 1.27 -10.94
N ASN A 70 12.46 1.19 -11.13
CA ASN A 70 11.55 2.32 -11.01
C ASN A 70 11.11 2.51 -9.56
N ALA A 71 10.95 1.40 -8.84
CA ALA A 71 10.70 1.34 -7.41
C ALA A 71 11.30 0.09 -6.79
N ILE A 72 11.64 0.19 -5.51
CA ILE A 72 12.02 -0.91 -4.64
C ILE A 72 10.87 -1.14 -3.65
N LEU A 73 10.45 -2.38 -3.51
CA LEU A 73 9.41 -2.81 -2.58
C LEU A 73 9.98 -3.86 -1.64
N ALA A 74 9.78 -3.67 -0.34
CA ALA A 74 10.08 -4.66 0.67
C ALA A 74 8.78 -5.07 1.37
N ILE A 75 8.49 -6.36 1.46
CA ILE A 75 7.31 -6.90 2.15
C ILE A 75 7.78 -7.80 3.29
N HIS A 76 7.25 -7.58 4.50
CA HIS A 76 7.56 -8.38 5.67
C HIS A 76 7.22 -9.86 5.42
N ARG A 77 8.04 -10.78 5.93
CA ARG A 77 7.93 -12.23 5.64
C ARG A 77 6.59 -12.86 6.04
N ASP A 78 5.88 -12.28 7.00
CA ASP A 78 4.52 -12.67 7.41
C ASP A 78 3.45 -12.46 6.33
N TYR A 79 3.74 -11.66 5.30
CA TYR A 79 2.82 -11.30 4.22
C TYR A 79 3.34 -11.75 2.87
N GLU A 80 2.46 -12.30 2.04
CA GLU A 80 2.80 -12.71 0.68
C GLU A 80 2.41 -11.60 -0.31
N LEU A 81 3.35 -11.21 -1.19
CA LEU A 81 3.02 -10.30 -2.28
C LEU A 81 2.14 -11.04 -3.30
N ASP A 82 0.91 -10.60 -3.47
CA ASP A 82 0.08 -11.03 -4.59
C ASP A 82 0.56 -10.35 -5.87
N ASN A 83 1.36 -11.11 -6.62
CA ASN A 83 2.02 -10.66 -7.84
C ASN A 83 1.42 -11.30 -9.11
N THR A 84 0.11 -11.57 -9.10
CA THR A 84 -0.60 -12.24 -10.22
C THR A 84 -0.42 -11.51 -11.56
N ASP A 85 -0.31 -10.18 -11.54
CA ASP A 85 -0.15 -9.34 -12.73
C ASP A 85 1.33 -9.15 -13.14
N ASN A 86 2.28 -9.85 -12.49
CA ASN A 86 3.73 -9.75 -12.72
C ASN A 86 4.28 -8.31 -12.66
N LEU A 87 3.70 -7.47 -11.79
CA LEU A 87 4.11 -6.08 -11.62
C LEU A 87 5.49 -5.94 -10.97
N TRP A 88 5.88 -6.96 -10.21
CA TRP A 88 7.08 -6.97 -9.40
C TRP A 88 7.98 -8.14 -9.75
N VAL A 89 9.29 -7.90 -9.77
CA VAL A 89 10.32 -8.92 -9.94
C VAL A 89 10.90 -9.25 -8.57
N PRO A 90 10.81 -10.50 -8.07
CA PRO A 90 11.38 -10.87 -6.78
C PRO A 90 12.90 -10.91 -6.85
N ILE A 91 13.57 -10.28 -5.87
CA ILE A 91 15.02 -10.24 -5.78
C ILE A 91 15.48 -11.01 -4.53
N PRO A 92 16.08 -12.20 -4.70
CA PRO A 92 16.60 -12.95 -3.56
C PRO A 92 17.89 -12.32 -3.02
N ASN A 93 18.13 -12.51 -1.72
CA ASN A 93 19.41 -12.20 -1.06
C ASN A 93 19.91 -10.75 -1.27
N VAL A 94 19.01 -9.77 -1.24
CA VAL A 94 19.39 -8.35 -1.26
C VAL A 94 20.29 -8.05 -0.07
N ASP A 95 21.46 -7.49 -0.35
CA ASP A 95 22.42 -7.01 0.63
C ASP A 95 22.66 -5.49 0.47
N SER A 96 23.53 -4.94 1.32
CA SER A 96 23.86 -3.51 1.29
C SER A 96 24.54 -3.09 -0.03
N GLY A 97 25.27 -4.00 -0.69
CA GLY A 97 25.89 -3.73 -1.99
C GLY A 97 24.85 -3.56 -3.08
N GLN A 98 23.84 -4.44 -3.13
CA GLN A 98 22.73 -4.32 -4.06
C GLN A 98 21.88 -3.08 -3.77
N MET A 99 21.62 -2.78 -2.49
CA MET A 99 20.90 -1.58 -2.08
C MET A 99 21.64 -0.32 -2.54
N ARG A 100 22.96 -0.26 -2.33
CA ARG A 100 23.81 0.83 -2.82
C ARG A 100 23.68 1.01 -4.32
N GLN A 101 23.80 -0.07 -5.09
CA GLN A 101 23.69 0.00 -6.55
C GLN A 101 22.35 0.62 -6.97
N TRP A 102 21.24 0.18 -6.37
CA TRP A 102 19.93 0.74 -6.69
C TRP A 102 19.82 2.20 -6.33
N ILE A 103 20.12 2.58 -5.08
CA ILE A 103 19.97 3.95 -4.59
C ILE A 103 20.85 4.91 -5.39
N ASP A 104 22.12 4.58 -5.61
CA ASP A 104 23.04 5.42 -6.38
C ASP A 104 22.63 5.55 -7.86
N THR A 105 21.94 4.54 -8.42
CA THR A 105 21.46 4.57 -9.81
C THR A 105 20.17 5.38 -9.94
N ILE A 106 19.21 5.18 -9.03
CA ILE A 106 17.86 5.72 -9.18
C ILE A 106 17.70 7.09 -8.52
N ALA A 107 18.45 7.34 -7.44
CA ALA A 107 18.48 8.58 -6.68
C ALA A 107 19.92 9.12 -6.54
N PRO A 108 20.63 9.41 -7.65
CA PRO A 108 22.06 9.79 -7.64
C PRO A 108 22.34 11.13 -6.95
N ASP A 109 21.32 11.98 -6.79
CA ASP A 109 21.43 13.23 -6.06
C ASP A 109 21.58 12.95 -4.56
N GLN A 110 22.70 13.40 -3.97
CA GLN A 110 22.96 13.31 -2.54
C GLN A 110 21.85 13.97 -1.69
N ASN A 111 21.10 14.90 -2.29
CA ASN A 111 19.96 15.60 -1.70
C ASN A 111 18.60 15.13 -2.25
N TYR A 112 18.46 13.88 -2.73
CA TYR A 112 17.20 13.37 -3.29
C TYR A 112 15.97 13.59 -2.38
N ARG A 113 16.20 13.59 -1.05
CA ARG A 113 15.20 13.89 -0.02
C ARG A 113 14.60 15.30 -0.13
N TYR A 114 15.39 16.26 -0.58
CA TYR A 114 15.00 17.67 -0.72
C TYR A 114 14.53 18.01 -2.12
N SER A 115 14.98 17.26 -3.14
CA SER A 115 14.53 17.45 -4.52
C SER A 115 13.19 16.76 -4.82
N GLY A 116 12.66 15.97 -3.88
CA GLY A 116 11.43 15.21 -4.07
C GLY A 116 11.56 14.14 -5.16
N ALA A 117 12.80 13.74 -5.49
CA ALA A 117 13.08 12.81 -6.57
C ALA A 117 12.71 11.37 -6.20
N TYR A 118 12.95 10.99 -4.95
CA TYR A 118 12.60 9.70 -4.36
C TYR A 118 12.29 9.89 -2.89
N PHE A 119 11.45 9.04 -2.31
CA PHE A 119 11.17 9.05 -0.89
C PHE A 119 10.85 7.63 -0.41
N ALA A 120 11.10 7.39 0.87
CA ALA A 120 10.77 6.14 1.54
C ALA A 120 9.48 6.26 2.34
N ALA A 121 8.66 5.21 2.30
CA ALA A 121 7.45 5.12 3.10
C ALA A 121 7.25 3.71 3.66
N TYR A 122 6.77 3.61 4.90
CA TYR A 122 6.27 2.34 5.42
C TYR A 122 4.93 2.00 4.77
N ILE A 123 4.73 0.74 4.45
CA ILE A 123 3.42 0.19 4.09
C ILE A 123 2.74 -0.22 5.39
N LEU A 124 1.59 0.39 5.66
CA LEU A 124 0.76 0.08 6.82
C LEU A 124 -0.45 -0.74 6.41
N ASP A 125 -0.76 -1.75 7.21
CA ASP A 125 -2.03 -2.47 7.11
C ASP A 125 -3.21 -1.59 7.60
N PRO A 126 -4.47 -2.04 7.41
CA PRO A 126 -5.63 -1.26 7.85
C PRO A 126 -5.68 -0.98 9.35
N ASN A 127 -4.95 -1.75 10.16
CA ASN A 127 -4.84 -1.57 11.61
C ASN A 127 -3.64 -0.68 12.00
N GLY A 128 -2.86 -0.19 11.03
CA GLY A 128 -1.68 0.64 11.23
C GLY A 128 -0.38 -0.15 11.51
N LYS A 129 -0.38 -1.49 11.39
CA LYS A 129 0.84 -2.30 11.52
C LYS A 129 1.74 -2.04 10.31
N ARG A 130 3.04 -1.83 10.54
CA ARG A 130 4.06 -1.79 9.49
C ARG A 130 4.26 -3.20 8.90
N VAL A 131 4.05 -3.35 7.59
CA VAL A 131 4.14 -4.65 6.90
C VAL A 131 5.08 -4.63 5.71
N GLY A 132 5.69 -3.48 5.41
CA GLY A 132 6.63 -3.34 4.31
C GLY A 132 7.20 -1.94 4.20
N ALA A 133 8.02 -1.74 3.19
CA ALA A 133 8.60 -0.47 2.81
C ALA A 133 8.51 -0.25 1.30
N TRP A 134 8.32 1.01 0.93
CA TRP A 134 8.21 1.51 -0.43
C TRP A 134 9.31 2.54 -0.65
N PHE A 135 10.07 2.42 -1.74
CA PHE A 135 11.01 3.44 -2.19
C PHE A 135 10.80 3.71 -3.68
N ALA A 136 10.27 4.89 -4.01
CA ALA A 136 9.98 5.30 -5.39
C ALA A 136 9.93 6.82 -5.53
N ILE A 137 9.72 7.30 -6.76
CA ILE A 137 9.48 8.72 -7.08
C ILE A 137 8.07 9.18 -6.71
N GLU A 138 7.07 8.29 -6.80
CA GLU A 138 5.65 8.61 -6.56
C GLU A 138 5.25 8.39 -5.10
N ASN A 139 4.80 9.43 -4.40
CA ASN A 139 4.39 9.43 -2.99
C ASN A 139 3.02 8.83 -2.70
N THR A 140 2.47 8.13 -3.69
CA THR A 140 1.21 7.42 -3.58
C THR A 140 1.31 6.08 -4.30
N THR A 141 0.63 5.07 -3.75
CA THR A 141 0.31 3.83 -4.44
C THR A 141 -0.92 3.20 -3.81
N THR A 142 -1.57 2.29 -4.54
CA THR A 142 -2.66 1.50 -4.01
C THR A 142 -2.10 0.26 -3.30
N VAL A 143 -2.46 0.09 -2.03
CA VAL A 143 -2.14 -1.10 -1.23
C VAL A 143 -3.44 -1.79 -0.85
N LYS A 144 -3.65 -3.01 -1.33
CA LYS A 144 -4.84 -3.82 -1.03
C LYS A 144 -4.44 -5.08 -0.29
N PHE A 145 -5.07 -5.32 0.84
CA PHE A 145 -4.94 -6.57 1.58
C PHE A 145 -6.02 -7.54 1.14
N LEU A 146 -5.60 -8.76 0.86
CA LEU A 146 -6.43 -9.86 0.39
C LEU A 146 -6.48 -10.93 1.48
N GLU A 147 -7.29 -11.96 1.24
CA GLU A 147 -7.36 -13.11 2.16
C GLU A 147 -5.99 -13.81 2.30
N GLY A 148 -5.73 -14.38 3.48
CA GLY A 148 -4.53 -15.19 3.74
C GLY A 148 -3.23 -14.40 3.80
N ASN A 149 -3.22 -13.21 4.43
CA ASN A 149 -2.05 -12.32 4.55
C ASN A 149 -1.41 -11.92 3.21
N LYS A 150 -2.21 -11.93 2.14
CA LYS A 150 -1.75 -11.46 0.84
C LYS A 150 -1.87 -9.94 0.76
N VAL A 151 -0.86 -9.31 0.21
CA VAL A 151 -0.84 -7.87 -0.05
C VAL A 151 -0.59 -7.65 -1.53
N ARG A 152 -1.41 -6.83 -2.16
CA ARG A 152 -1.21 -6.35 -3.52
C ARG A 152 -0.78 -4.89 -3.46
N VAL A 153 0.37 -4.59 -4.05
CA VAL A 153 0.92 -3.23 -4.15
C VAL A 153 1.07 -2.90 -5.63
N TYR A 154 0.55 -1.77 -6.06
CA TYR A 154 0.71 -1.33 -7.45
C TYR A 154 2.05 -0.60 -7.63
N THR A 155 2.64 -0.70 -8.81
CA THR A 155 3.87 0.01 -9.17
C THR A 155 3.63 1.51 -9.31
N PRO A 156 4.66 2.37 -9.19
CA PRO A 156 4.48 3.80 -9.41
C PRO A 156 3.96 4.05 -10.82
N GLN A 157 3.09 5.05 -10.98
CA GLN A 157 2.63 5.48 -12.30
C GLN A 157 3.70 6.38 -12.91
N LEU A 158 4.45 5.85 -13.87
CA LEU A 158 5.55 6.59 -14.49
C LEU A 158 5.01 7.44 -15.64
N ASN A 159 5.19 8.75 -15.55
CA ASN A 159 4.85 9.68 -16.62
C ASN A 159 5.99 9.77 -17.65
N GLN A 160 5.72 10.43 -18.78
CA GLN A 160 6.70 10.61 -19.86
C GLN A 160 7.97 11.34 -19.39
N ASN A 161 7.83 12.31 -18.48
CA ASN A 161 8.97 13.09 -17.97
C ASN A 161 9.96 12.21 -17.20
N PHE A 162 9.49 11.17 -16.51
CA PHE A 162 10.35 10.20 -15.82
C PHE A 162 11.34 9.54 -16.80
N TYR A 163 10.86 9.07 -17.95
CA TYR A 163 11.70 8.42 -18.96
C TYR A 163 12.68 9.40 -19.62
N LEU A 164 12.22 10.62 -19.91
CA LEU A 164 13.07 11.68 -20.48
C LEU A 164 14.20 12.06 -19.54
N ASN A 165 13.92 12.22 -18.25
CA ASN A 165 14.93 12.57 -17.24
C ASN A 165 15.99 11.49 -17.04
N ARG A 166 15.67 10.23 -17.34
CA ARG A 166 16.62 9.11 -17.28
C ARG A 166 17.43 8.90 -18.57
N GLY A 167 17.27 9.76 -19.59
CA GLY A 167 17.89 9.56 -20.90
C GLY A 167 17.40 8.29 -21.61
N LEU A 168 16.31 7.69 -21.13
CA LEU A 168 15.66 6.53 -21.71
C LEU A 168 14.67 7.06 -22.77
N GLY A 169 15.21 7.43 -23.93
CA GLY A 169 14.39 7.79 -25.08
C GLY A 169 13.43 6.65 -25.42
N ILE A 170 12.13 6.96 -25.51
CA ILE A 170 11.09 5.99 -25.83
C ILE A 170 11.37 5.47 -27.24
N LYS A 171 11.91 4.26 -27.37
CA LYS A 171 11.88 3.54 -28.64
C LYS A 171 10.46 3.06 -28.87
N GLY A 172 9.71 3.83 -29.65
CA GLY A 172 8.50 3.40 -30.37
C GLY A 172 7.28 3.15 -29.50
N MET A 173 6.35 4.11 -29.55
CA MET A 173 4.93 3.73 -29.68
C MET A 173 4.69 3.14 -31.06
#